data_AF-A0A2S9D635-F1
#
_entry.id   AF-A0A2S9D635-F1
#
_cell.length_a   1.000
_cell.length_b   1.000
_cell.length_c   1.000
_cell.angle_alpha   90.00
_cell.angle_beta   90.00
_cell.angle_gamma   90.00
#
_symmetry.space_group_name_H-M   'P 1'
#
loop_
_entity.id
_entity.type
_entity.pdbx_description
1 polymer ?
#
loop_
_entity_poly.entity_id
_entity_poly.type
_entity_poly.pdbx_seq_one_letter_code
_entity_poly.pdbx_strand_id
1 'polypeptide(L)' 'MSERIDRDHPIEYVTKSGVTVMIGFSWGQALDIPVGARLTLPGEDARPAFVEGDHWESYEQAVEGAQEAAERWVRSPLR' A
#
# COMPACT_ATOMS: atom_id res chain seq x y z
N MET A 1 -5.93 -22.53 -10.05
CA MET A 1 -6.42 -21.25 -10.60
C MET A 1 -6.18 -20.21 -9.54
N SER A 2 -5.10 -19.44 -9.64
CA SER A 2 -4.86 -18.35 -8.70
C SER A 2 -5.61 -17.15 -9.22
N GLU A 3 -6.62 -16.72 -8.46
CA GLU A 3 -7.27 -15.42 -8.60
C GLU A 3 -6.15 -14.37 -8.65
N ARG A 4 -5.84 -13.90 -9.87
CA ARG A 4 -5.05 -12.69 -10.07
C ARG A 4 -5.96 -11.56 -9.63
N ILE A 5 -6.08 -11.37 -8.32
CA ILE A 5 -6.82 -10.28 -7.70
C ILE A 5 -6.44 -9.04 -8.49
N ASP A 6 -7.45 -8.47 -9.14
CA ASP A 6 -7.43 -7.27 -9.95
C ASP A 6 -6.22 -6.38 -9.64
N ARG A 7 -5.27 -6.29 -10.57
CA ARG A 7 -3.99 -5.57 -10.41
C ARG A 7 -4.13 -4.08 -10.03
N ASP A 8 -5.34 -3.55 -9.97
CA ASP A 8 -5.66 -2.16 -9.61
C ASP A 8 -6.58 -2.02 -8.39
N HIS A 9 -6.97 -3.12 -7.72
CA HIS A 9 -7.82 -2.99 -6.54
C HIS A 9 -6.98 -2.68 -5.30
N PRO A 10 -7.20 -1.53 -4.63
CA PRO A 10 -6.51 -1.23 -3.39
C PRO A 10 -6.92 -2.24 -2.30
N ILE A 11 -5.94 -2.71 -1.53
CA ILE A 11 -6.21 -3.58 -0.38
C ILE A 11 -6.61 -2.72 0.82
N GLU A 12 -7.58 -3.19 1.60
CA GLU A 12 -7.96 -2.57 2.86
C GLU A 12 -7.05 -3.09 3.98
N TYR A 13 -6.42 -2.17 4.72
CA TYR A 13 -5.61 -2.50 5.89
C TYR A 13 -6.07 -1.70 7.10
N VAL A 14 -6.40 -2.39 8.19
CA VAL A 14 -6.72 -1.75 9.47
C VAL A 14 -5.47 -1.71 10.33
N THR A 15 -4.97 -0.51 10.61
CA THR A 15 -3.81 -0.33 11.48
C THR A 15 -4.10 -0.76 12.92
N LYS A 16 -3.05 -0.98 13.71
CA LYS A 16 -3.10 -1.28 15.15
C LYS A 16 -3.79 -0.18 15.97
N SER A 17 -3.87 1.04 15.44
CA SER A 17 -4.61 2.15 16.06
C SER A 17 -6.08 2.20 15.67
N GLY A 18 -6.56 1.24 14.86
CA GLY A 18 -7.94 1.15 14.40
C GLY A 18 -8.29 2.06 13.22
N VAL A 19 -7.29 2.57 12.50
CA VAL A 19 -7.50 3.42 11.32
C VAL A 19 -7.44 2.57 10.07
N THR A 20 -8.46 2.65 9.22
CA THR A 20 -8.47 1.98 7.93
C THR A 20 -7.64 2.76 6.92
N VAL A 21 -6.70 2.10 6.26
CA VAL A 21 -5.86 2.62 5.18
C VAL A 21 -6.08 1.75 3.95
N MET A 22 -6.42 2.38 2.84
CA MET A 22 -6.47 1.76 1.52
C MET A 22 -5.08 1.82 0.90
N ILE A 23 -4.54 0.67 0.48
CA ILE A 23 -3.21 0.53 -0.11
C ILE A 23 -3.37 0.12 -1.57
N GLY A 24 -3.11 1.05 -2.50
CA GLY A 24 -3.08 0.78 -3.94
C GLY A 24 -1.67 0.52 -4.43
N PHE A 25 -1.37 -0.68 -4.91
CA PHE A 25 -0.06 -1.00 -5.48
C PHE A 25 0.09 -0.44 -6.89
N SER A 26 1.27 0.13 -7.16
CA SER A 26 1.69 0.54 -8.50
C SER A 26 2.55 -0.55 -9.11
N TRP A 27 2.28 -0.91 -10.37
CA TRP A 27 2.94 -2.04 -11.05
C TRP A 27 3.67 -1.57 -12.31
N GLY A 28 4.85 -2.13 -12.56
CA GLY A 28 5.51 -2.03 -13.86
C GLY A 28 4.90 -3.01 -14.88
N GLN A 29 4.97 -2.69 -16.18
CA GLN A 29 4.28 -3.41 -17.28
C GLN A 29 4.57 -4.92 -17.42
N ALA A 30 5.51 -5.48 -16.66
CA ALA A 30 5.85 -6.91 -16.72
C ALA A 30 6.28 -7.51 -15.38
N LEU A 31 6.05 -6.80 -14.26
CA LEU A 31 6.53 -7.25 -12.95
C LEU A 31 5.42 -7.97 -12.19
N ASP A 32 5.79 -9.08 -11.55
CA ASP A 32 4.97 -9.75 -10.54
C ASP A 32 5.16 -9.14 -9.15
N ILE A 33 6.01 -8.11 -9.05
CA ILE A 33 6.32 -7.35 -7.85
C ILE A 33 5.91 -5.89 -8.08
N PRO A 34 5.18 -5.25 -7.14
CA PRO A 34 4.88 -3.82 -7.20
C PRO A 34 6.15 -2.97 -7.21
N VAL A 35 6.10 -1.83 -7.89
CA VAL A 35 7.18 -0.81 -7.88
C VAL A 35 6.93 0.29 -6.85
N GLY A 36 5.78 0.27 -6.19
CA GLY A 36 5.43 1.21 -5.13
C GLY A 36 4.01 0.99 -4.64
N ALA A 37 3.62 1.76 -3.63
CA ALA A 37 2.27 1.76 -3.09
C ALA A 37 1.78 3.18 -2.78
N ARG A 38 0.50 3.42 -3.01
CA ARG A 38 -0.23 4.62 -2.60
C ARG A 38 -1.10 4.28 -1.40
N LEU A 39 -0.93 5.01 -0.33
CA LEU A 39 -1.72 4.90 0.90
C LEU A 39 -2.75 6.04 0.90
N THR A 40 -4.01 5.69 1.15
CA THR A 40 -5.11 6.65 1.23
C THR A 40 -6.00 6.31 2.42
N LEU A 41 -6.51 7.32 3.11
CA LEU A 41 -7.54 7.13 4.11
C LEU A 41 -8.91 7.16 3.42
N PRO A 42 -9.84 6.24 3.73
CA PRO A 42 -11.18 6.26 3.16
C PRO A 42 -11.88 7.57 3.51
N GLY A 43 -12.28 8.33 2.49
CA GLY A 43 -12.88 9.66 2.63
C GLY A 43 -11.90 10.84 2.64
N GLU A 44 -10.59 10.60 2.61
CA GLU A 44 -9.55 11.64 2.50
C GLU A 44 -8.60 11.40 1.31
N ASP A 45 -9.15 11.31 0.10
CA ASP A 45 -8.37 11.16 -1.15
C ASP A 45 -7.39 12.30 -1.43
N ALA A 46 -7.56 13.45 -0.77
CA ALA A 46 -6.78 14.66 -0.98
C ALA A 46 -5.35 14.61 -0.40
N ARG A 47 -5.02 13.62 0.45
CA ARG A 47 -3.70 13.51 1.10
C ARG A 47 -3.16 12.09 1.04
N PRO A 48 -2.84 11.57 -0.14
CA PRO A 48 -2.19 10.26 -0.24
C PRO A 48 -0.75 10.33 0.28
N ALA A 49 -0.30 9.23 0.88
CA ALA A 49 1.13 8.98 1.08
C ALA A 49 1.63 7.97 0.03
N PHE A 50 2.89 8.09 -0.36
CA PHE A 50 3.52 7.22 -1.34
C PHE A 50 4.66 6.45 -0.71
N VAL A 51 4.79 5.17 -1.08
CA VAL A 51 5.82 4.26 -0.62
C VAL A 51 6.57 3.76 -1.84
N GLU A 52 7.88 3.96 -1.86
CA GLU A 52 8.76 3.48 -2.92
C GLU A 52 8.99 1.97 -2.78
N GLY A 53 8.85 1.25 -3.89
CA GLY A 53 8.97 -0.20 -3.94
C GLY A 53 10.26 -0.73 -4.54
N ASP A 54 11.25 0.12 -4.82
CA ASP A 54 12.51 -0.24 -5.50
C ASP A 54 13.32 -1.34 -4.79
N HIS A 55 13.04 -1.59 -3.52
CA HIS A 55 13.71 -2.58 -2.67
C HIS A 55 12.88 -3.85 -2.44
N TRP A 56 11.68 -3.97 -3.04
CA TRP A 56 10.84 -5.15 -2.89
C TRP A 56 11.25 -6.25 -3.86
N GLU A 57 11.48 -7.45 -3.33
CA GLU A 57 11.87 -8.64 -4.09
C GLU A 57 10.70 -9.63 -4.22
N SER A 58 9.57 -9.38 -3.54
CA SER A 58 8.36 -10.18 -3.61
C SER A 58 7.09 -9.36 -3.34
N TYR A 59 5.94 -9.89 -3.76
CA TYR A 59 4.64 -9.28 -3.43
C TYR A 59 4.38 -9.27 -1.92
N GLU A 60 4.75 -10.34 -1.20
CA GLU A 60 4.59 -10.41 0.26
C GLU A 60 5.40 -9.31 0.95
N GLN A 61 6.64 -9.08 0.51
CA GLN A 61 7.48 -8.01 1.04
C GLN A 61 6.89 -6.62 0.73
N ALA A 62 6.30 -6.45 -0.45
CA ALA A 62 5.61 -5.20 -0.81
C ALA A 62 4.39 -4.93 0.09
N VAL A 63 3.62 -5.98 0.42
CA VAL A 63 2.49 -5.90 1.35
C VAL A 63 2.95 -5.53 2.74
N GLU A 64 3.93 -6.24 3.29
CA GLU A 64 4.47 -5.94 4.63
C GLU A 64 5.06 -4.53 4.71
N GLY A 65 5.86 -4.13 3.72
CA GLY A 65 6.45 -2.80 3.65
C GLY A 65 5.40 -1.69 3.57
N ALA A 66 4.35 -1.87 2.77
CA ALA A 66 3.25 -0.91 2.67
C ALA A 66 2.41 -0.82 3.97
N GLN A 67 2.18 -1.94 4.65
CA GLN A 67 1.50 -1.98 5.94
C GLN A 67 2.31 -1.27 7.04
N GLU A 68 3.63 -1.51 7.09
CA GLU A 68 4.51 -0.80 8.01
C GLU A 68 4.54 0.71 7.74
N ALA A 69 4.56 1.11 6.47
CA ALA A 69 4.49 2.51 6.08
C ALA A 69 3.14 3.13 6.49
N ALA A 70 2.03 2.41 6.34
CA ALA A 70 0.70 2.83 6.79
C ALA A 70 0.66 3.04 8.31
N GLU A 71 1.23 2.11 9.09
CA GLU A 71 1.35 2.25 10.55
C GLU A 71 2.14 3.51 10.93
N ARG A 72 3.27 3.77 10.27
CA ARG A 72 4.09 4.95 10.53
C ARG A 72 3.36 6.23 10.15
N TRP A 73 2.71 6.23 9.00
CA TRP A 73 1.97 7.37 8.47
C TRP A 73 0.80 7.77 9.37
N VAL A 74 0.03 6.81 9.88
CA VAL A 74 -1.07 7.08 10.82
C VAL A 74 -0.58 7.54 12.19
N ARG A 75 0.54 6.99 12.68
CA ARG A 75 1.11 7.38 13.99
C ARG A 75 1.81 8.74 13.98
N SER A 76 2.40 9.10 12.85
CA SER A 76 3.08 10.37 12.66
C SER A 76 2.68 10.93 11.30
N PRO A 77 1.44 11.46 11.17
CA PRO A 77 1.09 12.22 10.00
C PRO A 77 2.03 13.42 9.99
N LEU A 78 3.01 13.42 9.07
CA LEU A 78 3.93 14.55 8.88
C LEU A 78 3.08 15.82 8.85
N ARG A 79 3.27 16.65 9.88
CA ARG A 79 2.66 17.97 10.03
C ARG A 79 3.28 18.96 9.06
#